data_AF-A0A960N2G7-F1
#
_entry.id   AF-A0A960N2G7-F1
#
_cell.length_a   1.000
_cell.length_b   1.000
_cell.length_c   1.000
_cell.angle_alpha   90.00
_cell.angle_beta   90.00
_cell.angle_gamma   90.00
#
_symmetry.space_group_name_H-M   'P 1'
#
loop_
_entity.id
_entity.type
_entity.pdbx_description
1 polymer ?
#
loop_
_entity_poly.entity_id
_entity_poly.type
_entity_poly.pdbx_seq_one_letter_code
_entity_poly.pdbx_strand_id
1 'polypeptide(L)'
;PQTIATLLRGMGRVNFSRNLVPEDTAPWKTATENLLSESERAAWQKEIEARKAYQIEATTSLVLTQLDNAARLEVAQLDKLKKLALASYAEYSPDIDRYFGSRDPNTPWELNSYYNMLIIEGIPEKSLKEALTESQMEVWETQFRPRTSGYWDNIQRYHDERIKKEKASSPPAKK
;
A
#
# COMPACT_ATOMS: atom_id res chain seq x y z
N PRO A 1 7.60 14.51 -32.57
CA PRO A 1 6.41 13.63 -32.52
C PRO A 1 6.59 12.39 -33.40
N GLN A 2 7.23 11.34 -32.86
CA GLN A 2 7.18 10.01 -33.47
C GLN A 2 5.76 9.48 -33.24
N THR A 3 5.00 9.43 -34.32
CA THR A 3 3.56 9.20 -34.34
C THR A 3 3.22 7.80 -33.84
N ILE A 4 2.12 7.68 -33.10
CA ILE A 4 1.50 6.43 -32.63
C ILE A 4 1.46 5.37 -33.75
N ALA A 5 1.29 5.80 -35.01
CA ALA A 5 1.37 4.98 -36.21
C ALA A 5 2.69 4.19 -36.37
N THR A 6 3.83 4.77 -36.01
CA THR A 6 5.15 4.10 -36.05
C THR A 6 5.25 3.03 -34.95
N LEU A 7 4.64 3.28 -33.79
CA LEU A 7 4.59 2.32 -32.68
C LEU A 7 3.66 1.13 -33.00
N LEU A 8 2.50 1.41 -33.60
CA LEU A 8 1.54 0.41 -34.08
C LEU A 8 2.16 -0.52 -35.15
N ARG A 9 2.98 0.03 -36.05
CA ARG A 9 3.73 -0.77 -37.04
C ARG A 9 4.83 -1.65 -36.43
N GLY A 10 5.28 -1.33 -35.21
CA GLY A 10 6.32 -2.07 -34.48
C GLY A 10 5.80 -3.13 -33.50
N MET A 11 4.47 -3.26 -33.33
CA MET A 11 3.86 -4.14 -32.32
C MET A 11 4.21 -5.63 -32.46
N GLY A 12 4.65 -6.07 -33.65
CA GLY A 12 5.16 -7.43 -33.86
C GLY A 12 6.50 -7.75 -33.19
N ARG A 13 7.17 -6.76 -32.57
CA ARG A 13 8.46 -6.93 -31.86
C ARG A 13 8.47 -6.28 -30.46
N VAL A 14 7.30 -6.05 -29.85
CA VAL A 14 7.24 -5.57 -28.47
C VAL A 14 7.52 -6.76 -27.55
N ASN A 15 8.69 -6.76 -26.94
CA ASN A 15 9.07 -7.76 -25.96
C ASN A 15 8.32 -7.45 -24.66
N PHE A 16 7.31 -8.26 -24.30
CA PHE A 16 6.53 -8.14 -23.07
C PHE A 16 7.33 -8.52 -21.80
N SER A 17 8.62 -8.81 -21.94
CA SER A 17 9.53 -9.22 -20.85
C SER A 17 10.06 -8.06 -19.99
N ARG A 18 9.62 -6.82 -20.23
CA ARG A 18 9.88 -5.69 -19.33
C ARG A 18 8.58 -5.38 -18.60
N ASN A 19 8.65 -5.31 -17.28
CA ASN A 19 7.62 -4.78 -16.39
C ASN A 19 7.40 -3.28 -16.68
N LEU A 20 6.95 -2.95 -17.88
CA LEU A 20 6.50 -1.63 -18.26
C LEU A 20 5.07 -1.53 -17.78
N VAL A 21 4.87 -0.72 -16.74
CA VAL A 21 3.55 -0.21 -16.36
C VAL A 21 3.06 0.62 -17.55
N PRO A 22 2.03 0.16 -18.31
CA PRO A 22 1.61 0.82 -19.55
C PRO A 22 1.33 2.32 -19.36
N GLU A 23 0.81 2.68 -18.20
CA GLU A 23 0.46 4.04 -17.78
C GLU A 23 1.67 4.99 -17.78
N ASP A 24 2.87 4.47 -17.56
CA ASP A 24 4.09 5.27 -17.55
C ASP A 24 4.63 5.58 -18.94
N THR A 25 4.14 4.89 -19.96
CA THR A 25 4.65 5.01 -21.32
C THR A 25 4.19 6.31 -21.99
N ALA A 26 5.07 6.91 -22.80
CA ALA A 26 4.74 8.11 -23.55
C ALA A 26 3.49 7.94 -24.47
N PRO A 27 3.28 6.79 -25.15
CA PRO A 27 2.07 6.57 -25.94
C PRO A 27 0.79 6.61 -25.10
N TRP A 28 0.80 6.02 -23.89
CA TRP A 28 -0.36 6.04 -23.00
C TRP A 28 -0.70 7.46 -22.54
N LYS A 29 0.31 8.19 -22.03
CA LYS A 29 0.15 9.58 -21.58
C LYS A 29 -0.37 10.47 -22.70
N THR A 30 0.24 10.37 -23.87
CA THR A 30 -0.17 11.11 -25.07
C THR A 30 -1.60 10.76 -25.51
N ALA A 31 -1.98 9.47 -25.51
CA ALA A 31 -3.32 9.06 -25.87
C ALA A 31 -4.36 9.59 -24.87
N THR A 32 -4.07 9.49 -23.58
CA THR A 32 -4.93 9.99 -22.50
C THR A 32 -5.14 11.50 -22.60
N GLU A 33 -4.06 12.26 -22.81
CA GLU A 33 -4.12 13.73 -22.91
C GLU A 33 -4.93 14.19 -24.14
N ASN A 34 -4.87 13.45 -25.24
CA ASN A 34 -5.57 13.79 -26.48
C ASN A 34 -7.01 13.28 -26.55
N LEU A 35 -7.34 12.17 -25.87
CA LEU A 35 -8.66 11.55 -25.92
C LEU A 35 -9.61 12.05 -24.84
N LEU A 36 -9.07 12.42 -23.66
CA LEU A 36 -9.87 12.90 -22.54
C LEU A 36 -9.67 14.40 -22.36
N SER A 37 -10.75 15.15 -22.18
CA SER A 37 -10.71 16.52 -21.69
C SER A 37 -10.09 16.61 -20.29
N GLU A 38 -9.71 17.81 -19.86
CA GLU A 38 -9.21 18.04 -18.50
C GLU A 38 -10.22 17.61 -17.43
N SER A 39 -11.51 17.91 -17.64
CA SER A 39 -12.59 17.49 -16.74
C SER A 39 -12.75 15.96 -16.67
N GLU A 40 -12.61 15.27 -17.80
CA GLU A 40 -12.69 13.80 -17.83
C GLU A 40 -11.48 13.16 -17.16
N ARG A 41 -10.27 13.71 -17.34
CA ARG A 41 -9.07 13.27 -16.61
C ARG A 41 -9.20 13.49 -15.10
N ALA A 42 -9.74 14.63 -14.69
CA ALA A 42 -9.98 14.91 -13.27
C ALA A 42 -11.02 13.94 -12.67
N ALA A 43 -12.11 13.67 -13.39
CA ALA A 43 -13.11 12.69 -12.97
C ALA A 43 -12.53 11.27 -12.89
N TRP A 44 -11.69 10.89 -13.86
CA TRP A 44 -11.02 9.61 -13.87
C TRP A 44 -10.05 9.45 -12.69
N GLN A 45 -9.21 10.46 -12.41
CA GLN A 45 -8.31 10.43 -11.26
C GLN A 45 -9.09 10.34 -9.95
N LYS A 46 -10.21 11.06 -9.82
CA LYS A 46 -11.08 10.97 -8.64
C LYS A 46 -11.59 9.55 -8.41
N GLU A 47 -12.01 8.86 -9.48
CA GLU A 47 -12.46 7.47 -9.39
C GLU A 47 -11.31 6.51 -9.04
N ILE A 48 -10.11 6.71 -9.58
CA ILE A 48 -8.92 5.93 -9.19
C ILE A 48 -8.65 6.07 -7.69
N GLU A 49 -8.63 7.31 -7.18
CA GLU A 49 -8.37 7.54 -5.76
C GLU A 49 -9.50 6.98 -4.87
N ALA A 50 -10.76 7.06 -5.30
CA ALA A 50 -11.87 6.44 -4.59
C ALA A 50 -11.73 4.91 -4.51
N ARG A 51 -11.29 4.26 -5.60
CA ARG A 51 -11.05 2.80 -5.62
C ARG A 51 -9.89 2.40 -4.72
N LYS A 52 -8.80 3.17 -4.73
CA LYS A 52 -7.68 2.95 -3.81
C LYS A 52 -8.12 3.09 -2.36
N ALA A 53 -8.85 4.16 -2.02
CA ALA A 53 -9.36 4.36 -0.67
C ALA A 53 -10.25 3.19 -0.23
N TYR A 54 -11.16 2.74 -1.09
CA TYR A 54 -11.99 1.56 -0.83
C TYR A 54 -11.16 0.28 -0.62
N GLN A 55 -10.14 0.05 -1.46
CA GLN A 55 -9.25 -1.11 -1.33
C GLN A 55 -8.51 -1.11 0.01
N ILE A 56 -7.99 0.06 0.42
CA ILE A 56 -7.28 0.23 1.69
C ILE A 56 -8.23 -0.09 2.85
N GLU A 57 -9.43 0.49 2.84
CA GLU A 57 -10.43 0.24 3.88
C GLU A 57 -10.85 -1.24 3.94
N ALA A 58 -11.11 -1.86 2.79
CA ALA A 58 -11.49 -3.27 2.71
C ALA A 58 -10.37 -4.18 3.23
N THR A 59 -9.11 -3.90 2.88
CA THR A 59 -7.93 -4.63 3.36
C THR A 59 -7.79 -4.51 4.88
N THR A 60 -7.89 -3.28 5.41
CA THR A 60 -7.85 -3.06 6.87
C THR A 60 -8.97 -3.82 7.57
N SER A 61 -10.20 -3.77 7.05
CA SER A 61 -11.33 -4.52 7.60
C SER A 61 -11.12 -6.04 7.57
N LEU A 62 -10.53 -6.57 6.50
CA LEU A 62 -10.19 -8.00 6.39
C LEU A 62 -9.19 -8.41 7.48
N VAL A 63 -8.12 -7.65 7.65
CA VAL A 63 -7.07 -7.91 8.64
C VAL A 63 -7.64 -7.83 10.07
N LEU A 64 -8.48 -6.84 10.36
CA LEU A 64 -9.12 -6.72 11.67
C LEU A 64 -10.14 -7.82 11.94
N THR A 65 -10.86 -8.28 10.92
CA THR A 65 -11.78 -9.43 11.06
C THR A 65 -11.01 -10.70 11.41
N GLN A 66 -9.80 -10.89 10.87
CA GLN A 66 -8.96 -12.03 11.24
C GLN A 66 -8.51 -11.95 12.70
N LEU A 67 -8.06 -10.78 13.15
CA LEU A 67 -7.67 -10.56 14.54
C LEU A 67 -8.87 -10.71 15.50
N ASP A 68 -10.03 -10.16 15.14
CA ASP A 68 -11.26 -10.25 15.91
C ASP A 68 -11.74 -11.70 16.08
N ASN A 69 -11.71 -12.48 15.01
CA ASN A 69 -12.10 -13.89 15.08
C ASN A 69 -11.27 -14.69 16.11
N ALA A 70 -9.99 -14.34 16.28
CA ALA A 70 -9.09 -14.99 17.23
C ALA A 70 -9.15 -14.37 18.64
N ALA A 71 -9.19 -13.04 18.73
CA ALA A 71 -9.02 -12.30 19.98
C ALA A 71 -10.36 -11.84 20.61
N ARG A 72 -11.47 -11.94 19.88
CA ARG A 72 -12.82 -11.49 20.28
C ARG A 72 -12.81 -10.03 20.72
N LEU A 73 -12.59 -9.15 19.76
CA LEU A 73 -12.48 -7.72 19.98
C LEU A 73 -13.86 -7.10 20.21
N GLU A 74 -13.93 -6.11 21.09
CA GLU A 74 -15.12 -5.29 21.24
C GLU A 74 -15.24 -4.27 20.10
N VAL A 75 -16.46 -3.80 19.83
CA VAL A 75 -16.73 -2.80 18.79
C VAL A 75 -15.88 -1.53 18.97
N ALA A 76 -15.73 -1.06 20.20
CA ALA A 76 -14.90 0.12 20.49
C ALA A 76 -13.40 -0.13 20.20
N GLN A 77 -12.92 -1.36 20.42
CA GLN A 77 -11.55 -1.75 20.09
C GLN A 77 -11.36 -1.82 18.58
N LEU A 78 -12.33 -2.40 17.86
CA LEU A 78 -12.33 -2.45 16.40
C LEU A 78 -12.26 -1.05 15.78
N ASP A 79 -13.05 -0.09 16.28
CA ASP A 79 -13.02 1.29 15.78
C ASP A 79 -11.67 1.97 16.04
N LYS A 80 -11.08 1.74 17.21
CA LYS A 80 -9.74 2.26 17.55
C LYS A 80 -8.66 1.64 16.66
N LEU A 81 -8.68 0.31 16.52
CA LEU A 81 -7.73 -0.43 15.71
C LEU A 81 -7.86 -0.11 14.22
N LYS A 82 -9.08 0.11 13.70
CA LYS A 82 -9.29 0.54 12.31
C LYS A 82 -8.59 1.85 12.00
N LYS A 83 -8.67 2.84 12.90
CA LYS A 83 -7.96 4.12 12.73
C LYS A 83 -6.44 3.93 12.76
N LEU A 84 -5.94 3.13 13.69
CA LEU A 84 -4.51 2.84 13.82
C LEU A 84 -3.96 2.08 12.61
N ALA A 85 -4.69 1.06 12.15
CA ALA A 85 -4.33 0.24 11.00
C ALA A 85 -4.36 1.04 9.69
N LEU A 86 -5.35 1.92 9.48
CA LEU A 86 -5.38 2.82 8.32
C LEU A 86 -4.16 3.76 8.32
N ALA A 87 -3.79 4.31 9.48
CA ALA A 87 -2.60 5.14 9.61
C ALA A 87 -1.32 4.34 9.29
N SER A 88 -1.20 3.13 9.84
CA SER A 88 -0.07 2.24 9.57
C SER A 88 0.02 1.85 8.09
N TYR A 89 -1.12 1.52 7.46
CA TYR A 89 -1.17 1.24 6.02
C TYR A 89 -0.63 2.42 5.22
N ALA A 90 -1.13 3.63 5.49
CA ALA A 90 -0.68 4.84 4.78
C ALA A 90 0.82 5.11 4.97
N GLU A 91 1.34 4.83 6.16
CA GLU A 91 2.74 5.08 6.51
C GLU A 91 3.71 4.06 5.89
N TYR A 92 3.34 2.78 5.87
CA TYR A 92 4.26 1.68 5.53
C TYR A 92 3.96 0.99 4.20
N SER A 93 2.79 1.16 3.58
CA SER A 93 2.48 0.53 2.28
C SER A 93 3.53 0.78 1.20
N PRO A 94 4.17 1.97 1.05
CA PRO A 94 5.22 2.15 0.03
C PRO A 94 6.45 1.26 0.26
N ASP A 95 6.76 0.95 1.52
CA ASP A 95 7.93 0.17 1.92
C ASP A 95 7.64 -1.32 1.88
N ILE A 96 6.41 -1.71 2.23
CA ILE A 96 5.88 -3.07 2.01
C ILE A 96 5.87 -3.37 0.50
N ASP A 97 5.42 -2.41 -0.32
CA ASP A 97 5.41 -2.55 -1.77
C ASP A 97 6.80 -2.73 -2.37
N ARG A 98 7.75 -1.94 -1.86
CA ARG A 98 9.16 -2.06 -2.24
C ARG A 98 9.73 -3.42 -1.85
N TYR A 99 9.34 -3.95 -0.68
CA TYR A 99 9.86 -5.22 -0.17
C TYR A 99 9.38 -6.43 -0.98
N PHE A 100 8.07 -6.51 -1.25
CA PHE A 100 7.51 -7.63 -2.00
C PHE A 100 7.60 -7.46 -3.52
N GLY A 101 8.00 -6.29 -4.01
CA GLY A 101 7.94 -5.98 -5.44
C GLY A 101 6.50 -5.87 -5.95
N SER A 102 5.53 -5.69 -5.05
CA SER A 102 4.09 -5.66 -5.30
C SER A 102 3.58 -4.38 -5.97
N ARG A 103 4.50 -3.54 -6.48
CA ARG A 103 4.16 -2.55 -7.52
C ARG A 103 3.69 -3.21 -8.82
N ASP A 104 3.88 -4.52 -8.95
CA ASP A 104 3.20 -5.32 -9.96
C ASP A 104 1.73 -5.58 -9.52
N PRO A 105 0.73 -5.07 -10.26
CA PRO A 105 -0.69 -5.32 -9.96
C PRO A 105 -1.07 -6.81 -9.97
N ASN A 106 -0.21 -7.69 -10.48
CA ASN A 106 -0.42 -9.14 -10.48
C ASN A 106 0.04 -9.84 -9.18
N THR A 107 0.75 -9.14 -8.29
CA THR A 107 1.17 -9.69 -6.99
C THR A 107 0.87 -8.73 -5.84
N PRO A 108 -0.42 -8.38 -5.60
CA PRO A 108 -0.80 -7.49 -4.51
C PRO A 108 -0.53 -8.17 -3.17
N TRP A 109 0.20 -7.48 -2.29
CA TRP A 109 0.62 -8.08 -1.05
C TRP A 109 -0.55 -8.17 -0.04
N GLU A 110 -1.52 -7.28 -0.17
CA GLU A 110 -2.71 -7.17 0.67
C GLU A 110 -3.61 -8.41 0.61
N LEU A 111 -3.59 -9.12 -0.52
CA LEU A 111 -4.40 -10.32 -0.74
C LEU A 111 -3.77 -11.58 -0.18
N ASN A 112 -2.51 -11.51 0.27
CA ASN A 112 -1.85 -12.66 0.85
C ASN A 112 -2.16 -12.75 2.35
N SER A 113 -2.83 -13.84 2.75
CA SER A 113 -3.22 -14.09 4.14
C SER A 113 -2.06 -14.22 5.13
N TYR A 114 -0.82 -14.39 4.63
CA TYR A 114 0.35 -14.60 5.49
C TYR A 114 0.98 -13.29 5.97
N TYR A 115 1.00 -12.26 5.14
CA TYR A 115 1.67 -10.99 5.44
C TYR A 115 0.78 -9.75 5.32
N ASN A 116 -0.52 -9.87 5.04
CA ASN A 116 -1.45 -8.74 5.17
C ASN A 116 -1.55 -8.21 6.61
N MET A 117 -1.20 -9.02 7.62
CA MET A 117 -1.09 -8.60 9.02
C MET A 117 0.06 -7.62 9.30
N LEU A 118 0.95 -7.34 8.32
CA LEU A 118 2.01 -6.33 8.47
C LEU A 118 1.47 -4.94 8.79
N ILE A 119 0.21 -4.66 8.40
CA ILE A 119 -0.49 -3.42 8.74
C ILE A 119 -0.69 -3.28 10.27
N ILE A 120 -0.82 -4.40 11.00
CA ILE A 120 -0.95 -4.38 12.46
C ILE A 120 0.43 -4.25 13.11
N GLU A 121 1.45 -4.92 12.56
CA GLU A 121 2.83 -4.82 13.06
C GLU A 121 3.36 -3.38 13.02
N GLY A 122 2.97 -2.60 12.00
CA GLY A 122 3.31 -1.19 11.90
C GLY A 122 2.55 -0.26 12.84
N ILE A 123 1.64 -0.75 13.67
CA ILE A 123 1.03 0.05 14.73
C ILE A 123 2.03 0.12 15.89
N PRO A 124 2.32 1.31 16.44
CA PRO A 124 3.19 1.42 17.60
C PRO A 124 2.72 0.53 18.74
N GLU A 125 3.64 -0.25 19.33
CA GLU A 125 3.31 -1.24 20.36
C GLU A 125 2.53 -0.63 21.53
N LYS A 126 2.87 0.60 21.93
CA LYS A 126 2.12 1.35 22.94
C LYS A 126 0.65 1.54 22.55
N SER A 127 0.38 1.93 21.31
CA SER A 127 -0.98 2.12 20.79
C SER A 127 -1.76 0.82 20.71
N LEU A 128 -1.09 -0.30 20.37
CA LEU A 128 -1.69 -1.64 20.40
C LEU A 128 -2.07 -2.05 21.83
N LYS A 129 -1.16 -1.89 22.79
CA LYS A 129 -1.40 -2.20 24.21
C LYS A 129 -2.49 -1.32 24.84
N GLU A 130 -2.68 -0.10 24.35
CA GLU A 130 -3.80 0.74 24.76
C GLU A 130 -5.13 0.38 24.09
N ALA A 131 -5.11 -0.39 23.00
CA ALA A 131 -6.30 -0.81 22.26
C ALA A 131 -6.76 -2.22 22.64
N LEU A 132 -5.83 -3.09 23.02
CA LEU A 132 -6.05 -4.50 23.33
C LEU A 132 -5.94 -4.76 24.84
N THR A 133 -6.67 -5.75 25.33
CA THR A 133 -6.40 -6.33 26.65
C THR A 133 -5.12 -7.17 26.62
N GLU A 134 -4.59 -7.56 27.78
CA GLU A 134 -3.41 -8.44 27.85
C GLU A 134 -3.62 -9.78 27.12
N SER A 135 -4.79 -10.41 27.28
CA SER A 135 -5.11 -11.68 26.61
C SER A 135 -5.24 -11.52 25.10
N GLN A 136 -5.79 -10.41 24.62
CA GLN A 136 -5.87 -10.12 23.18
C GLN A 136 -4.48 -9.80 22.60
N MET A 137 -3.64 -9.13 23.38
CA MET A 137 -2.25 -8.88 23.01
C MET A 137 -1.46 -10.19 22.92
N GLU A 138 -1.69 -11.15 23.82
CA GLU A 138 -1.10 -12.48 23.75
C GLU A 138 -1.51 -13.21 22.46
N VAL A 139 -2.77 -13.11 22.03
CA VAL A 139 -3.22 -13.67 20.74
C VAL A 139 -2.45 -13.07 19.57
N TRP A 140 -2.25 -11.74 19.55
CA TRP A 140 -1.44 -11.07 18.54
C TRP A 140 -0.01 -11.60 18.52
N GLU A 141 0.68 -11.58 19.67
CA GLU A 141 2.09 -11.96 19.82
C GLU A 141 2.36 -13.43 19.48
N THR A 142 1.41 -14.32 19.77
CA THR A 142 1.63 -15.76 19.61
C THR A 142 1.13 -16.31 18.27
N GLN A 143 0.07 -15.74 17.70
CA GLN A 143 -0.56 -16.32 16.49
C GLN A 143 -0.25 -15.56 15.21
N PHE A 144 -0.13 -14.23 15.28
CA PHE A 144 -0.06 -13.37 14.11
C PHE A 144 1.32 -12.75 13.91
N ARG A 145 1.87 -12.12 14.96
CA ARG A 145 3.18 -11.46 14.93
C ARG A 145 4.32 -12.35 14.41
N PRO A 146 4.40 -13.65 14.75
CA PRO A 146 5.46 -14.52 14.24
C PRO A 146 5.44 -14.71 12.72
N ARG A 147 4.31 -14.43 12.05
CA ARG A 147 4.16 -14.52 10.59
C ARG A 147 4.67 -13.26 9.89
N THR A 148 4.73 -12.13 10.60
CA THR A 148 5.05 -10.81 10.08
C THR A 148 6.44 -10.33 10.49
N SER A 149 6.91 -10.72 11.67
CA SER A 149 8.16 -10.23 12.27
C SER A 149 9.38 -10.38 11.37
N GLY A 150 9.52 -11.53 10.69
CA GLY A 150 10.65 -11.78 9.79
C GLY A 150 10.71 -10.85 8.57
N TYR A 151 9.56 -10.30 8.14
CA TYR A 151 9.49 -9.32 7.07
C TYR A 151 9.65 -7.89 7.59
N TRP A 152 9.09 -7.64 8.78
CA TRP A 152 8.95 -6.32 9.35
C TRP A 152 10.28 -5.58 9.54
N ASP A 153 11.32 -6.26 10.03
CA ASP A 153 12.64 -5.64 10.22
C ASP A 153 13.20 -5.03 8.93
N ASN A 154 12.97 -5.69 7.79
CA ASN A 154 13.41 -5.18 6.49
C ASN A 154 12.53 -4.02 6.00
N ILE A 155 11.23 -4.07 6.27
CA ILE A 155 10.27 -3.00 5.94
C ILE A 155 10.60 -1.74 6.74
N GLN A 156 10.87 -1.86 8.04
CA GLN A 156 11.31 -0.75 8.89
C GLN A 156 12.60 -0.12 8.37
N ARG A 157 13.58 -0.94 7.96
CA ARG A 157 14.80 -0.42 7.34
C ARG A 157 14.51 0.40 6.07
N TYR A 158 13.61 -0.08 5.20
CA TYR A 158 13.23 0.65 3.99
C TYR A 158 12.50 1.96 4.29
N HIS A 159 11.63 1.94 5.30
CA HIS A 159 10.96 3.13 5.80
C HIS A 159 11.99 4.16 6.29
N ASP A 160 12.92 3.77 7.16
CA ASP A 160 13.96 4.67 7.68
C ASP A 160 14.83 5.26 6.57
N GLU A 161 15.22 4.45 5.57
CA GLU A 161 15.93 4.92 4.38
C GLU A 161 15.13 5.97 3.61
N ARG A 162 13.83 5.74 3.42
CA ARG A 162 12.93 6.63 2.68
C ARG A 162 12.76 7.95 3.42
N ILE A 163 12.44 7.92 4.71
CA ILE A 163 12.29 9.11 5.55
C ILE A 163 13.61 9.91 5.60
N LYS A 164 14.76 9.23 5.69
CA LYS A 164 16.07 9.90 5.64
C LYS A 164 16.30 10.62 4.31
N LYS A 165 15.94 9.99 3.18
CA LYS A 165 16.04 10.60 1.85
C LYS A 165 15.12 11.80 1.71
N GLU A 166 13.85 11.68 2.11
CA GLU A 166 12.85 12.76 2.06
C GLU A 166 13.28 14.00 2.88
N LYS A 167 13.86 13.76 4.07
CA LYS A 167 14.43 14.82 4.91
C LYS A 167 15.66 15.48 4.28
N ALA A 168 16.54 14.70 3.65
CA ALA A 168 17.72 15.22 2.96
C ALA A 168 17.37 16.00 1.68
N SER A 169 16.26 15.67 1.02
CA SER A 169 15.78 16.37 -0.19
C SER A 169 14.92 17.60 0.11
N SER A 170 14.51 17.82 1.37
CA SER A 170 13.71 18.98 1.76
C SER A 170 14.62 20.18 2.04
N PRO A 171 14.43 21.35 1.38
CA PRO A 171 15.29 22.52 1.61
C PRO A 171 15.17 23.01 3.06
N PRO A 172 16.26 23.55 3.66
CA PRO A 172 16.20 24.05 5.03
C PRO A 172 15.15 25.17 5.13
N ALA A 173 14.27 25.05 6.13
CA ALA A 173 13.29 26.09 6.43
C ALA A 173 14.01 27.43 6.62
N LYS A 174 13.68 28.41 5.78
CA LYS A 174 14.16 29.78 5.94
C LYS A 174 13.68 30.29 7.30
N LYS A 175 14.62 30.55 8.20
CA LYS A 175 14.39 31.34 9.43
C LYS A 175 14.38 32.81 9.09
#